data_AF-A0A6L8IE30-F1
#
_entry.id   AF-A0A6L8IE30-F1
#
_cell.length_a   1.000
_cell.length_b   1.000
_cell.length_c   1.000
_cell.angle_alpha   90.00
_cell.angle_beta   90.00
_cell.angle_gamma   90.00
#
_symmetry.space_group_name_H-M   'P 1'
#
loop_
_entity.id
_entity.type
_entity.pdbx_description
1 polymer ?
#
loop_
_entity_poly.entity_id
_entity_poly.type
_entity_poly.pdbx_seq_one_letter_code
_entity_poly.pdbx_strand_id
1 'polypeptide(L)'
;IHAVRTFWDKIVIVHGLRSWFKWRGELRQDGQRISRHYYDLHSLFESEIGSAAVADLALGADCGQHARTFFNRPDFDLATASPGTFSLRPVGGMIDRLARDYGNTRAMIFGDAPDFDDILLSIGQIEDSLND
;
A
#
# COMPACT_ATOMS: atom_id res chain seq x y z
N ILE A 1 -5.28 4.57 -18.55
CA ILE A 1 -5.35 4.26 -17.09
C ILE A 1 -4.97 5.54 -16.36
N HIS A 2 -5.81 6.06 -15.46
CA HIS A 2 -5.51 7.28 -14.71
C HIS A 2 -4.52 6.98 -13.59
N ALA A 3 -3.32 7.55 -13.63
CA ALA A 3 -2.24 7.26 -12.67
C ALA A 3 -2.63 7.55 -11.21
N VAL A 4 -3.43 8.59 -10.99
CA VAL A 4 -4.01 8.93 -9.67
C VAL A 4 -4.92 7.81 -9.16
N ARG A 5 -5.72 7.19 -10.02
CA ARG A 5 -6.54 6.02 -9.66
C ARG A 5 -5.66 4.82 -9.29
N THR A 6 -4.55 4.62 -10.01
CA THR A 6 -3.58 3.57 -9.69
C THR A 6 -2.98 3.77 -8.30
N PHE A 7 -2.66 4.99 -7.90
CA PHE A 7 -2.22 5.28 -6.53
C PHE A 7 -3.28 4.83 -5.51
N TRP A 8 -4.53 5.24 -5.70
CA TRP A 8 -5.62 4.85 -4.80
C TRP A 8 -5.90 3.34 -4.77
N ASP A 9 -5.87 2.66 -5.92
CA ASP A 9 -5.99 1.20 -5.98
C ASP A 9 -4.86 0.54 -5.16
N LYS A 10 -3.64 1.09 -5.16
CA LYS A 10 -2.52 0.58 -4.34
C LYS A 10 -2.70 0.85 -2.85
N ILE A 11 -3.20 2.02 -2.46
CA ILE A 11 -3.52 2.33 -1.05
C ILE A 11 -4.50 1.29 -0.50
N VAL A 12 -5.58 1.01 -1.23
CA VAL A 12 -6.60 0.06 -0.78
C VAL A 12 -6.05 -1.38 -0.70
N ILE A 13 -5.20 -1.78 -1.66
CA ILE A 13 -4.54 -3.09 -1.60
C ILE A 13 -3.61 -3.19 -0.39
N VAL A 14 -2.77 -2.18 -0.14
CA VAL A 14 -1.83 -2.18 0.98
C VAL A 14 -2.56 -2.17 2.32
N HIS A 15 -3.62 -1.38 2.46
CA HIS A 15 -4.51 -1.41 3.62
C HIS A 15 -5.02 -2.84 3.88
N GLY A 16 -5.58 -3.47 2.85
CA GLY A 16 -6.12 -4.83 2.97
C GLY A 16 -5.06 -5.86 3.37
N LEU A 17 -3.86 -5.78 2.78
CA LEU A 17 -2.77 -6.73 3.06
C LEU A 17 -2.15 -6.53 4.45
N ARG A 18 -2.09 -5.29 4.94
CA ARG A 18 -1.69 -4.97 6.30
C ARG A 18 -2.71 -5.52 7.30
N SER A 19 -4.00 -5.31 7.05
CA SER A 19 -5.07 -5.88 7.88
C SER A 19 -5.06 -7.41 7.86
N TRP A 20 -4.84 -8.03 6.70
CA TRP A 20 -4.67 -9.47 6.59
C TRP A 20 -3.55 -9.97 7.51
N PHE A 21 -2.38 -9.33 7.46
CA PHE A 21 -1.25 -9.73 8.28
C PHE A 21 -1.56 -9.61 9.77
N LYS A 22 -2.24 -8.53 10.20
CA LYS A 22 -2.68 -8.35 11.59
C LYS A 22 -3.52 -9.54 12.08
N TRP A 23 -4.42 -10.06 11.25
CA TRP A 23 -5.34 -11.13 11.63
C TRP A 23 -4.77 -12.54 11.45
N ARG A 24 -3.90 -12.75 10.46
CA ARG A 24 -3.40 -14.08 10.06
C ARG A 24 -1.96 -14.36 10.48
N GLY A 25 -1.17 -13.32 10.77
CA GLY A 25 0.25 -13.45 11.13
C GLY A 25 1.18 -13.84 9.97
N GLU A 26 0.65 -13.84 8.74
CA GLU A 26 1.37 -14.24 7.53
C GLU A 26 1.08 -13.29 6.38
N LEU A 27 2.04 -13.16 5.45
CA LEU A 27 1.76 -12.48 4.19
C LEU A 27 0.89 -13.38 3.31
N ARG A 28 -0.08 -12.80 2.63
CA ARG A 28 -0.92 -13.53 1.68
C ARG A 28 -0.05 -14.13 0.55
N GLN A 29 -0.41 -15.34 0.08
CA GLN A 29 0.32 -16.06 -0.98
C GLN A 29 1.83 -16.21 -0.68
N ASP A 30 2.17 -16.54 0.55
CA ASP A 30 3.55 -16.66 1.05
C ASP A 30 4.41 -15.41 0.85
N GLY A 31 3.77 -14.25 0.69
CA GLY A 31 4.45 -12.98 0.48
C GLY A 31 4.96 -12.75 -0.92
N GLN A 32 4.65 -13.61 -1.90
CA GLN A 32 5.13 -13.42 -3.26
C GLN A 32 4.60 -12.11 -3.85
N ARG A 33 5.53 -11.17 -4.08
CA ARG A 33 5.29 -9.91 -4.78
C ARG A 33 4.37 -8.96 -4.01
N ILE A 34 4.32 -9.03 -2.68
CA ILE A 34 3.57 -8.07 -1.87
C ILE A 34 4.32 -6.74 -1.76
N SER A 35 5.65 -6.80 -1.56
CA SER A 35 6.55 -5.64 -1.45
C SER A 35 6.43 -4.69 -2.65
N ARG A 36 6.10 -5.19 -3.84
CA ARG A 36 5.88 -4.37 -5.04
C ARG A 36 4.81 -3.29 -4.83
N HIS A 37 3.79 -3.55 -4.02
CA HIS A 37 2.71 -2.58 -3.80
C HIS A 37 3.21 -1.41 -2.94
N TYR A 38 4.11 -1.69 -2.00
CA TYR A 38 4.79 -0.67 -1.21
C TYR A 38 5.77 0.13 -2.07
N TYR A 39 6.56 -0.56 -2.90
CA TYR A 39 7.43 0.08 -3.89
C TYR A 39 6.66 0.99 -4.87
N ASP A 40 5.56 0.48 -5.45
CA ASP A 40 4.72 1.25 -6.38
C ASP A 40 4.17 2.51 -5.70
N LEU A 41 3.77 2.43 -4.42
CA LEU A 41 3.31 3.61 -3.66
C LEU A 41 4.44 4.61 -3.45
N HIS A 42 5.63 4.17 -3.07
CA HIS A 42 6.80 5.04 -2.93
C HIS A 42 7.09 5.77 -4.25
N SER A 43 7.21 5.05 -5.37
CA SER A 43 7.50 5.66 -6.67
C SER A 43 6.41 6.63 -7.15
N LEU A 44 5.13 6.32 -6.91
CA LEU A 44 4.04 7.22 -7.27
C LEU A 44 3.99 8.45 -6.35
N PHE A 45 4.29 8.28 -5.07
CA PHE A 45 4.27 9.34 -4.07
C PHE A 45 5.36 10.39 -4.30
N GLU A 46 6.55 9.97 -4.73
CA GLU A 46 7.65 10.88 -5.08
C GLU A 46 7.40 11.68 -6.38
N SER A 47 6.31 11.40 -7.10
CA SER A 47 5.92 12.13 -8.30
C SER A 47 4.75 13.09 -8.04
N GLU A 48 4.44 13.94 -9.03
CA GLU A 48 3.23 14.79 -9.02
C GLU A 48 1.92 13.99 -8.89
N ILE A 49 1.94 12.68 -9.16
CA ILE A 49 0.77 11.80 -8.99
C ILE A 49 0.41 11.69 -7.50
N GLY A 50 1.40 11.59 -6.62
CA GLY A 50 1.18 11.50 -5.17
C GLY A 50 0.47 12.72 -4.62
N SER A 51 0.95 13.91 -4.96
CA SER A 51 0.34 15.17 -4.51
C SER A 51 -1.07 15.35 -5.08
N ALA A 52 -1.28 15.02 -6.36
CA ALA A 52 -2.60 15.04 -6.98
C ALA A 52 -3.56 14.04 -6.35
N ALA A 53 -3.08 12.85 -5.98
CA ALA A 53 -3.91 11.81 -5.35
C ALA A 53 -4.32 12.18 -3.93
N VAL A 54 -3.39 12.65 -3.10
CA VAL A 54 -3.68 13.09 -1.74
C VAL A 54 -4.67 14.28 -1.73
N ALA A 55 -4.64 15.13 -2.76
CA ALA A 55 -5.60 16.22 -2.92
C ALA A 55 -7.02 15.77 -3.37
N ASP A 56 -7.18 14.54 -3.89
CA ASP A 56 -8.46 13.99 -4.38
C ASP A 56 -8.91 12.78 -3.55
N LEU A 57 -9.27 13.04 -2.29
CA LEU A 57 -9.82 12.03 -1.38
C LEU A 57 -11.14 11.43 -1.86
N ALA A 58 -11.90 12.14 -2.70
CA ALA A 58 -13.16 11.65 -3.24
C ALA A 58 -12.92 10.47 -4.20
N LEU A 59 -11.89 10.56 -5.04
CA LEU A 59 -11.45 9.44 -5.88
C LEU A 59 -10.96 8.26 -5.02
N GLY A 60 -10.28 8.53 -3.91
CA GLY A 60 -9.90 7.50 -2.94
C GLY A 60 -11.10 6.74 -2.36
N ALA A 61 -12.13 7.48 -1.96
CA ALA A 61 -13.38 6.90 -1.47
C ALA A 61 -14.09 6.04 -2.53
N ASP A 62 -14.12 6.48 -3.79
CA ASP A 62 -14.66 5.69 -4.92
C ASP A 62 -13.88 4.38 -5.11
N CYS A 63 -12.55 4.44 -5.09
CA CYS A 63 -11.70 3.26 -5.23
C CYS A 63 -11.92 2.28 -4.06
N GLY A 64 -12.03 2.78 -2.83
CA GLY A 64 -12.35 1.98 -1.65
C GLY A 64 -13.71 1.30 -1.78
N GLN A 65 -14.76 2.03 -2.19
CA GLN A 65 -16.10 1.48 -2.39
C GLN A 65 -16.14 0.44 -3.51
N HIS A 66 -15.44 0.68 -4.61
CA HIS A 66 -15.28 -0.27 -5.70
C HIS A 66 -14.62 -1.56 -5.18
N ALA A 67 -13.48 -1.44 -4.50
CA ALA A 67 -12.75 -2.60 -3.98
C ALA A 67 -13.58 -3.40 -2.97
N ARG A 68 -14.35 -2.74 -2.09
CA ARG A 68 -15.29 -3.41 -1.19
C ARG A 68 -16.33 -4.22 -1.95
N THR A 69 -16.84 -3.69 -3.06
CA THR A 69 -17.88 -4.40 -3.83
C THR A 69 -17.38 -5.74 -4.37
N PHE A 70 -16.11 -5.84 -4.78
CA PHE A 70 -15.56 -7.04 -5.42
C PHE A 70 -14.65 -7.91 -4.53
N PHE A 71 -14.03 -7.33 -3.49
CA PHE A 71 -12.96 -7.98 -2.71
C PHE A 71 -13.20 -7.95 -1.21
N ASN A 72 -14.38 -7.53 -0.72
CA ASN A 72 -14.66 -7.45 0.71
C ASN A 72 -14.60 -8.83 1.39
N ARG A 73 -13.50 -9.05 2.11
CA ARG A 73 -13.32 -10.15 3.06
C ARG A 73 -13.08 -9.54 4.44
N PRO A 74 -13.61 -10.13 5.53
CA PRO A 74 -13.40 -9.61 6.88
C PRO A 74 -11.93 -9.33 7.20
N ASP A 75 -11.04 -10.23 6.78
CA ASP A 75 -9.60 -10.13 7.06
C ASP A 75 -8.91 -8.93 6.37
N PHE A 76 -9.51 -8.36 5.31
CA PHE A 76 -8.96 -7.18 4.64
C PHE A 76 -9.45 -5.86 5.23
N ASP A 77 -10.49 -5.88 6.06
CA ASP A 77 -11.00 -4.70 6.75
C ASP A 77 -11.26 -3.49 5.82
N LEU A 78 -11.62 -3.72 4.56
CA LEU A 78 -11.76 -2.66 3.54
C LEU A 78 -12.85 -1.64 3.88
N ALA A 79 -13.73 -1.95 4.83
CA ALA A 79 -14.72 -1.00 5.34
C ALA A 79 -14.09 0.18 6.10
N THR A 80 -12.85 0.04 6.58
CA THR A 80 -12.09 1.09 7.28
C THR A 80 -11.03 1.74 6.38
N ALA A 81 -11.00 1.43 5.08
CA ALA A 81 -10.12 2.09 4.12
C ALA A 81 -10.68 3.49 3.76
N SER A 82 -10.67 4.39 4.74
CA SER A 82 -11.16 5.77 4.65
C SER A 82 -10.18 6.77 5.27
N PRO A 83 -10.24 8.06 4.87
CA PRO A 83 -9.44 9.11 5.51
C PRO A 83 -9.56 9.08 7.03
N GLY A 84 -8.44 9.23 7.73
CA GLY A 84 -8.35 9.11 9.20
C GLY A 84 -8.20 7.67 9.74
N THR A 85 -8.33 6.65 8.89
CA THR A 85 -8.37 5.23 9.30
C THR A 85 -7.52 4.30 8.44
N PHE A 86 -6.77 4.83 7.48
CA PHE A 86 -5.90 3.99 6.66
C PHE A 86 -4.80 3.35 7.51
N SER A 87 -4.56 2.06 7.29
CA SER A 87 -3.51 1.29 7.95
C SER A 87 -2.57 0.71 6.90
N LEU A 88 -1.48 1.41 6.59
CA LEU A 88 -0.52 1.07 5.53
C LEU A 88 0.81 0.57 6.08
N ARG A 89 1.26 1.13 7.21
CA ARG A 89 2.53 0.75 7.86
C ARG A 89 2.55 -0.74 8.21
N PRO A 90 3.56 -1.49 7.74
CA PRO A 90 3.71 -2.89 8.13
C PRO A 90 4.03 -3.00 9.62
N VAL A 91 3.64 -4.12 10.23
CA VAL A 91 3.77 -4.32 11.69
C VAL A 91 4.50 -5.63 12.03
N GLY A 92 5.31 -5.58 13.09
CA GLY A 92 6.00 -6.75 13.62
C GLY A 92 6.77 -7.52 12.55
N GLY A 93 6.62 -8.86 12.53
CA GLY A 93 7.28 -9.74 11.56
C GLY A 93 6.88 -9.54 10.09
N MET A 94 5.93 -8.63 9.79
CA MET A 94 5.61 -8.25 8.41
C MET A 94 6.80 -7.56 7.75
N ILE A 95 7.52 -6.72 8.51
CA ILE A 95 8.65 -5.93 8.01
C ILE A 95 9.72 -6.86 7.42
N ASP A 96 10.19 -7.84 8.19
CA ASP A 96 11.21 -8.80 7.74
C ASP A 96 10.76 -9.63 6.53
N ARG A 97 9.47 -9.96 6.47
CA ARG A 97 8.90 -10.73 5.35
C ARG A 97 8.82 -9.89 4.08
N LEU A 98 8.40 -8.63 4.20
CA LEU A 98 8.39 -7.68 3.09
C LEU A 98 9.81 -7.36 2.62
N ALA A 99 10.78 -7.21 3.53
CA ALA A 99 12.18 -6.99 3.17
C ALA A 99 12.76 -8.17 2.36
N ARG A 100 12.46 -9.42 2.77
CA ARG A 100 12.84 -10.61 2.01
C ARG A 100 12.17 -10.67 0.63
N ASP A 101 10.87 -10.39 0.55
CA ASP A 101 10.16 -10.33 -0.74
C ASP A 101 10.71 -9.21 -1.64
N TYR A 102 11.02 -8.04 -1.06
CA TYR A 102 11.62 -6.94 -1.78
C TYR A 102 12.98 -7.33 -2.35
N GLY A 103 13.86 -7.96 -1.57
CA GLY A 103 15.16 -8.46 -2.05
C GLY A 103 15.04 -9.41 -3.24
N ASN A 104 14.02 -10.28 -3.26
CA ASN A 104 13.77 -11.20 -4.38
C ASN A 104 13.27 -10.48 -5.65
N THR A 105 12.64 -9.32 -5.51
CA THR A 105 12.07 -8.55 -6.64
C THR A 105 12.96 -7.38 -7.07
N ARG A 106 13.88 -6.92 -6.21
CA ARG A 106 14.79 -5.79 -6.47
C ARG A 106 15.61 -5.98 -7.74
N ALA A 107 16.05 -7.22 -8.01
CA ALA A 107 16.83 -7.55 -9.21
C ALA A 107 16.05 -7.34 -10.54
N MET A 108 14.72 -7.18 -10.48
CA MET A 108 13.89 -6.90 -11.66
C MET A 108 13.60 -5.40 -11.85
N ILE A 109 14.04 -4.55 -10.91
CA ILE A 109 13.84 -3.10 -10.99
C ILE A 109 14.94 -2.53 -11.90
N PHE A 110 14.53 -1.73 -12.89
CA PHE A 110 15.45 -1.00 -13.76
C PHE A 110 15.91 0.29 -13.07
N GLY A 111 17.21 0.56 -13.09
CA GLY A 111 17.80 1.75 -12.46
C GLY A 111 18.17 1.54 -11.00
N ASP A 112 18.38 2.64 -10.28
CA ASP A 112 18.71 2.60 -8.85
C ASP A 112 17.45 2.31 -8.04
N ALA A 113 17.36 1.06 -7.57
CA ALA A 113 16.27 0.63 -6.73
C ALA A 113 16.45 1.22 -5.31
N PRO A 114 15.42 1.89 -4.75
CA PRO A 114 15.49 2.53 -3.45
C PRO A 114 15.78 1.51 -2.35
N ASP A 115 16.31 1.98 -1.22
CA ASP A 115 16.45 1.10 -0.08
C ASP A 115 15.09 0.82 0.55
N PHE A 116 14.96 -0.36 1.15
CA PHE A 116 13.66 -0.79 1.70
C PHE A 116 13.18 0.16 2.81
N ASP A 117 14.10 0.74 3.57
CA ASP A 117 13.78 1.70 4.62
C ASP A 117 13.19 3.00 4.04
N ASP A 118 13.66 3.47 2.88
CA ASP A 118 13.08 4.65 2.20
C ASP A 118 11.63 4.40 1.79
N ILE A 119 11.34 3.19 1.29
CA ILE A 119 9.97 2.77 0.99
C ILE A 119 9.11 2.83 2.26
N LEU A 120 9.59 2.34 3.39
CA LEU A 120 8.86 2.39 4.66
C LEU A 120 8.63 3.82 5.15
N LEU A 121 9.61 4.71 4.97
CA LEU A 121 9.46 6.13 5.30
C LEU A 121 8.37 6.79 4.46
N SER A 122 8.35 6.59 3.15
CA SER A 122 7.28 7.12 2.28
C SER A 122 5.91 6.58 2.66
N ILE A 123 5.82 5.30 2.99
CA ILE A 123 4.55 4.68 3.42
C ILE A 123 4.05 5.32 4.73
N GLY A 124 4.98 5.64 5.63
CA GLY A 124 4.66 6.40 6.83
C GLY A 124 4.11 7.79 6.52
N GLN A 125 4.76 8.53 5.62
CA GLN A 125 4.33 9.89 5.23
C GLN A 125 2.96 9.87 4.53
N ILE A 126 2.73 8.89 3.66
CA ILE A 126 1.43 8.70 2.99
C ILE A 126 0.35 8.44 4.04
N GLU A 127 0.58 7.50 4.97
CA GLU A 127 -0.42 7.18 6.00
C GLU A 127 -0.75 8.39 6.87
N ASP A 128 0.24 9.18 7.28
CA ASP A 128 0.01 10.40 8.07
C ASP A 128 -0.80 11.42 7.26
N SER A 129 -0.39 11.68 6.01
CA SER A 129 -1.09 12.64 5.14
C SER A 129 -2.55 12.27 4.85
N LEU A 130 -2.86 10.98 4.82
CA LEU A 130 -4.21 10.48 4.59
C LEU A 130 -5.05 10.36 5.87
N ASN A 131 -4.40 10.44 7.04
CA ASN A 131 -5.05 10.28 8.34
C ASN A 131 -5.12 11.56 9.17
N ASP A 132 -4.45 12.63 8.76
CA ASP A 132 -4.62 13.99 9.28
C ASP A 132 -6.01 14.59 8.96
#